data_AF-A0A6I3ZUY6-F1
#
_entry.id   AF-A0A6I3ZUY6-F1
#
_cell.length_a   1.000
_cell.length_b   1.000
_cell.length_c   1.000
_cell.angle_alpha   90.00
_cell.angle_beta   90.00
_cell.angle_gamma   90.00
#
_symmetry.space_group_name_H-M   'P 1'
#
loop_
_entity.id
_entity.type
_entity.pdbx_description
1 polymer ?
#
loop_
_entity_poly.entity_id
_entity_poly.type
_entity_poly.pdbx_seq_one_letter_code
_entity_poly.pdbx_strand_id
1 'polypeptide(L)'
;PGAAAAPGAAPAAAPEPGRVNNDAGGFSYVVPQGWKIADATQLSYGQALLTKAPAAGSEQAPSDTSVLLGRLDLKLFAGAESDNSKAANRLASDMGEFFMPFPGTRIGQEATALTAGNMPGAASFYEVKFTDTGKPNGQIWAGVVGNPPPDATIRSQRNPQRWFVVWLGSSNHPVDKAAAVTLAQSIRPWTPPPPPPVDPNAPAKPADPAHPMVGVPVPVTNAPPEMNPGG
;
A
#
# COMPACT_ATOMS: atom_id res chain seq x y z
N PRO A 1 -49.69 -6.68 -13.24
CA PRO A 1 -48.52 -5.77 -13.07
C PRO A 1 -47.59 -6.28 -11.95
N GLY A 2 -46.62 -7.11 -12.31
CA GLY A 2 -45.62 -7.63 -11.36
C GLY A 2 -44.51 -6.59 -11.14
N ALA A 3 -44.27 -6.24 -9.89
CA ALA A 3 -43.20 -5.33 -9.48
C ALA A 3 -41.83 -6.00 -9.72
N ALA A 4 -40.97 -5.34 -10.48
CA ALA A 4 -39.59 -5.76 -10.68
C ALA A 4 -38.80 -5.58 -9.38
N ALA A 5 -38.22 -6.66 -8.87
CA ALA A 5 -37.28 -6.64 -7.76
C ALA A 5 -35.99 -5.90 -8.18
N ALA A 6 -35.49 -5.05 -7.28
CA ALA A 6 -34.22 -4.35 -7.44
C ALA A 6 -33.05 -5.33 -7.66
N PRO A 7 -32.00 -4.96 -8.42
CA PRO A 7 -30.81 -5.79 -8.55
C PRO A 7 -30.11 -5.84 -7.19
N GLY A 8 -30.17 -6.98 -6.52
CA GLY A 8 -29.41 -7.24 -5.30
C GLY A 8 -27.92 -7.09 -5.58
N ALA A 9 -27.21 -6.37 -4.70
CA ALA A 9 -25.76 -6.29 -4.71
C ALA A 9 -25.17 -7.70 -4.81
N ALA A 10 -24.22 -7.89 -5.73
CA ALA A 10 -23.53 -9.16 -5.91
C ALA A 10 -22.96 -9.64 -4.56
N PRO A 11 -23.05 -10.95 -4.24
CA PRO A 11 -22.48 -11.48 -3.01
C PRO A 11 -20.99 -11.12 -2.97
N ALA A 12 -20.52 -10.54 -1.86
CA ALA A 12 -19.10 -10.36 -1.63
C ALA A 12 -18.41 -11.71 -1.78
N ALA A 13 -17.43 -11.80 -2.70
CA ALA A 13 -16.67 -13.02 -2.91
C ALA A 13 -16.11 -13.51 -1.57
N ALA A 14 -16.21 -14.82 -1.31
CA ALA A 14 -15.72 -15.43 -0.08
C ALA A 14 -14.28 -14.98 0.19
N PRO A 15 -13.91 -14.69 1.45
CA PRO A 15 -12.56 -14.25 1.79
C PRO A 15 -11.56 -15.31 1.34
N GLU A 16 -10.75 -14.97 0.35
CA GLU A 16 -9.61 -15.80 -0.07
C GLU A 16 -8.70 -16.01 1.15
N PRO A 17 -8.28 -17.25 1.46
CA PRO A 17 -7.38 -17.51 2.57
C PRO A 17 -6.13 -16.63 2.48
N GLY A 18 -5.84 -15.86 3.52
CA GLY A 18 -4.68 -14.95 3.55
C GLY A 18 -4.89 -13.60 2.87
N ARG A 19 -6.10 -13.25 2.44
CA ARG A 19 -6.42 -11.88 2.00
C ARG A 19 -6.46 -10.93 3.18
N VAL A 20 -5.75 -9.81 3.05
CA VAL A 20 -5.66 -8.74 4.04
C VAL A 20 -6.22 -7.46 3.43
N ASN A 21 -7.03 -6.77 4.23
CA ASN A 21 -7.61 -5.47 3.89
C ASN A 21 -6.75 -4.36 4.49
N ASN A 22 -6.30 -3.43 3.66
CA ASN A 22 -5.58 -2.23 4.08
C ASN A 22 -6.52 -1.03 3.92
N ASP A 23 -7.22 -0.70 5.00
CA ASP A 23 -8.23 0.35 5.01
C ASP A 23 -7.61 1.74 4.73
N ALA A 24 -6.41 2.00 5.25
CA ALA A 24 -5.69 3.26 5.03
C ALA A 24 -5.21 3.43 3.57
N GLY A 25 -4.84 2.33 2.91
CA GLY A 25 -4.44 2.33 1.50
C GLY A 25 -5.62 2.18 0.51
N GLY A 26 -6.80 1.79 0.99
CA GLY A 26 -7.98 1.53 0.16
C GLY A 26 -7.83 0.31 -0.77
N PHE A 27 -7.11 -0.73 -0.34
CA PHE A 27 -6.93 -1.95 -1.13
C PHE A 27 -6.84 -3.21 -0.29
N SER A 28 -7.05 -4.35 -0.94
CA SER A 28 -6.83 -5.66 -0.35
C SER A 28 -5.83 -6.45 -1.19
N TYR A 29 -5.06 -7.34 -0.57
CA TYR A 29 -4.05 -8.17 -1.21
C TYR A 29 -3.95 -9.52 -0.52
N VAL A 30 -3.41 -10.53 -1.19
CA VAL A 30 -3.17 -11.85 -0.59
C VAL A 30 -1.72 -11.94 -0.13
N VAL A 31 -1.50 -12.24 1.15
CA VAL A 31 -0.15 -12.42 1.69
C VAL A 31 0.49 -13.67 1.08
N PRO A 32 1.69 -13.57 0.48
CA PRO A 32 2.36 -14.74 -0.08
C PRO A 32 2.68 -15.77 1.01
N GLN A 33 2.66 -17.05 0.66
CA GLN A 33 2.95 -18.11 1.63
C GLN A 33 4.35 -17.94 2.24
N GLY A 34 4.45 -18.07 3.56
CA GLY A 34 5.72 -17.89 4.28
C GLY A 34 6.11 -16.42 4.50
N TRP A 35 5.19 -15.48 4.26
CA TRP A 35 5.33 -14.07 4.61
C TRP A 35 4.37 -13.69 5.72
N LYS A 36 4.77 -12.69 6.51
CA LYS A 36 3.94 -12.07 7.54
C LYS A 36 3.98 -10.56 7.40
N ILE A 37 2.90 -9.91 7.82
CA ILE A 37 2.87 -8.45 7.90
C ILE A 37 3.73 -8.02 9.09
N ALA A 38 4.71 -7.17 8.82
CA ALA A 38 5.52 -6.54 9.86
C ALA A 38 4.72 -5.42 10.54
N ASP A 39 5.02 -5.18 11.82
CA ASP A 39 4.35 -4.16 12.62
C ASP A 39 4.36 -2.79 11.93
N ALA A 40 3.17 -2.32 11.56
CA ALA A 40 2.95 -1.16 10.69
C ALA A 40 2.80 0.15 11.47
N THR A 41 3.15 0.17 12.76
CA THR A 41 3.05 1.34 13.65
C THR A 41 3.84 2.55 13.16
N GLN A 42 4.79 2.38 12.22
CA GLN A 42 5.51 3.48 11.56
C GLN A 42 5.08 3.77 10.11
N LEU A 43 4.16 3.00 9.54
CA LEU A 43 3.70 3.16 8.15
C LEU A 43 2.50 4.11 8.11
N SER A 44 2.78 5.40 8.18
CA SER A 44 1.75 6.44 8.38
C SER A 44 0.79 6.70 7.21
N TYR A 45 0.95 6.04 6.05
CA TYR A 45 0.29 6.42 4.79
C TYR A 45 -0.36 5.26 4.02
N GLY A 46 -0.87 4.23 4.72
CA GLY A 46 -1.59 3.13 4.08
C GLY A 46 -0.68 2.17 3.30
N GLN A 47 0.59 2.11 3.70
CA GLN A 47 1.55 1.12 3.21
C GLN A 47 1.49 -0.12 4.12
N ALA A 48 1.83 -1.27 3.58
CA ALA A 48 2.10 -2.46 4.36
C ALA A 48 3.50 -2.98 4.03
N LEU A 49 4.21 -3.42 5.06
CA LEU A 49 5.49 -4.09 4.94
C LEU A 49 5.29 -5.56 5.26
N LEU A 50 5.77 -6.43 4.39
CA LEU A 50 5.83 -7.86 4.61
C LEU A 50 7.27 -8.26 4.86
N THR A 51 7.46 -9.11 5.86
CA THR A 51 8.74 -9.76 6.17
C THR A 51 8.58 -11.26 6.02
N LYS A 52 9.66 -11.93 5.61
CA LYS A 52 9.64 -13.38 5.46
C LYS A 52 9.51 -14.01 6.85
N ALA A 53 8.61 -14.97 7.01
CA ALA A 53 8.49 -15.71 8.26
C ALA A 53 9.78 -16.51 8.49
N PRO A 54 10.24 -16.63 9.75
CA PRO A 54 11.39 -17.47 10.04
C PRO A 54 11.09 -18.92 9.64
N ALA A 55 12.09 -19.64 9.14
CA ALA A 55 11.94 -21.05 8.84
C ALA A 55 11.73 -21.85 10.15
N ALA A 56 11.07 -23.00 10.05
CA ALA A 56 10.86 -23.88 11.20
C ALA A 56 12.22 -24.24 11.83
N GLY A 57 12.43 -23.85 13.09
CA GLY A 57 13.70 -24.02 13.81
C GLY A 57 14.61 -22.80 13.87
N SER A 58 14.21 -21.67 13.30
CA SER A 58 14.88 -20.37 13.46
C SER A 58 13.95 -19.36 14.13
N GLU A 59 14.47 -18.54 15.03
CA GLU A 59 13.70 -17.43 15.64
C GLU A 59 13.83 -16.14 14.83
N GLN A 60 14.92 -15.99 14.06
CA GLN A 60 15.22 -14.81 13.27
C GLN A 60 14.63 -14.90 11.85
N ALA A 61 13.81 -13.91 11.48
CA ALA A 61 13.39 -13.72 10.10
C ALA A 61 14.55 -13.19 9.23
N PRO A 62 14.65 -13.58 7.95
CA PRO A 62 15.60 -12.98 7.02
C PRO A 62 15.40 -11.45 6.91
N SER A 63 16.46 -10.68 7.12
CA SER A 63 16.47 -9.21 6.97
C SER A 63 16.85 -8.76 5.57
N ASP A 64 17.43 -9.64 4.74
CA ASP A 64 17.89 -9.33 3.38
C ASP A 64 16.78 -9.43 2.33
N THR A 65 15.52 -9.62 2.75
CA THR A 65 14.35 -9.64 1.85
C THR A 65 13.12 -9.06 2.55
N SER A 66 12.39 -8.21 1.83
CA SER A 66 11.23 -7.49 2.35
C SER A 66 10.33 -7.06 1.20
N VAL A 67 9.03 -7.02 1.43
CA VAL A 67 8.06 -6.54 0.42
C VAL A 67 7.31 -5.35 0.96
N LEU A 68 7.39 -4.23 0.24
CA LEU A 68 6.63 -3.03 0.53
C LEU A 68 5.49 -2.90 -0.48
N LEU A 69 4.28 -2.66 0.00
CA LEU A 69 3.11 -2.47 -0.84
C LEU A 69 2.29 -1.30 -0.32
N GLY A 70 1.61 -0.60 -1.22
CA GLY A 70 0.90 0.61 -0.84
C GLY A 70 0.24 1.31 -2.01
N ARG A 71 -0.45 2.40 -1.70
CA ARG A 71 -1.03 3.27 -2.73
C ARG A 71 0.07 4.07 -3.42
N LEU A 72 0.06 4.09 -4.74
CA LEU A 72 1.00 4.89 -5.52
C LEU A 72 0.49 6.33 -5.57
N ASP A 73 0.98 7.16 -4.66
CA ASP A 73 0.63 8.59 -4.63
C ASP A 73 1.44 9.40 -5.66
N LEU A 74 0.87 10.51 -6.13
CA LEU A 74 1.52 11.44 -7.08
C LEU A 74 2.82 12.05 -6.53
N LYS A 75 3.00 12.09 -5.20
CA LYS A 75 4.26 12.52 -4.58
C LYS A 75 5.40 11.52 -4.75
N LEU A 76 5.08 10.24 -4.94
CA LEU A 76 6.08 9.27 -5.36
C LEU A 76 6.33 9.57 -6.84
N PHE A 77 7.57 9.84 -7.24
CA PHE A 77 7.91 10.28 -8.61
C PHE A 77 7.37 9.34 -9.72
N ALA A 78 7.08 8.07 -9.38
CA ALA A 78 6.43 7.10 -10.24
C ALA A 78 4.90 7.28 -10.43
N GLY A 79 4.20 7.95 -9.50
CA GLY A 79 2.76 8.17 -9.55
C GLY A 79 2.32 9.18 -10.61
N ALA A 80 3.21 10.07 -11.03
CA ALA A 80 2.98 11.05 -12.10
C ALA A 80 3.11 10.47 -13.51
N GLU A 81 3.61 9.24 -13.64
CA GLU A 81 3.83 8.61 -14.95
C GLU A 81 2.52 8.22 -15.62
N SER A 82 2.37 8.57 -16.90
CA SER A 82 1.18 8.19 -17.68
C SER A 82 1.11 6.68 -17.96
N ASP A 83 2.24 5.98 -17.93
CA ASP A 83 2.36 4.56 -18.23
C ASP A 83 2.74 3.73 -17.00
N ASN A 84 2.07 2.59 -16.78
CA ASN A 84 2.41 1.69 -15.67
C ASN A 84 3.83 1.11 -15.81
N SER A 85 4.33 0.89 -17.03
CA SER A 85 5.70 0.40 -17.27
C SER A 85 6.76 1.46 -16.91
N LYS A 86 6.49 2.74 -17.15
CA LYS A 86 7.39 3.83 -16.74
C LYS A 86 7.32 4.02 -15.23
N ALA A 87 6.13 3.97 -14.66
CA ALA A 87 5.93 4.01 -13.21
C ALA A 87 6.72 2.88 -12.51
N ALA A 88 6.62 1.64 -13.00
CA ALA A 88 7.34 0.50 -12.44
C ALA A 88 8.87 0.66 -12.55
N ASN A 89 9.39 1.10 -13.69
CA ASN A 89 10.84 1.36 -13.87
C ASN A 89 11.35 2.49 -12.97
N ARG A 90 10.58 3.57 -12.85
CA ARG A 90 10.92 4.72 -12.01
C ARG A 90 10.89 4.32 -10.54
N LEU A 91 9.83 3.64 -10.12
CA LEU A 91 9.69 3.12 -8.77
C LEU A 91 10.83 2.17 -8.40
N ALA A 92 11.16 1.22 -9.29
CA ALA A 92 12.29 0.33 -9.09
C ALA A 92 13.59 1.13 -8.91
N SER A 93 13.80 2.18 -9.71
CA SER A 93 15.00 3.02 -9.63
C SER A 93 15.08 3.83 -8.33
N ASP A 94 14.03 4.55 -7.97
CA ASP A 94 13.96 5.37 -6.75
C ASP A 94 14.08 4.48 -5.49
N MET A 95 13.38 3.34 -5.46
CA MET A 95 13.46 2.40 -4.35
C MET A 95 14.79 1.65 -4.33
N GLY A 96 15.36 1.31 -5.49
CA GLY A 96 16.67 0.71 -5.56
C GLY A 96 17.75 1.62 -4.99
N GLU A 97 17.70 2.92 -5.26
CA GLU A 97 18.65 3.88 -4.69
C GLU A 97 18.45 4.05 -3.17
N PHE A 98 17.19 4.05 -2.71
CA PHE A 98 16.87 4.17 -1.29
C PHE A 98 17.28 2.94 -0.48
N PHE A 99 16.97 1.73 -0.96
CA PHE A 99 17.25 0.48 -0.24
C PHE A 99 18.65 -0.07 -0.50
N MET A 100 19.27 0.32 -1.61
CA MET A 100 20.62 -0.10 -1.99
C MET A 100 21.47 1.14 -2.35
N PRO A 101 21.83 1.99 -1.38
CA PRO A 101 22.61 3.20 -1.62
C PRO A 101 24.08 2.92 -1.99
N PHE A 102 24.46 1.65 -2.10
CA PHE A 102 25.81 1.22 -2.43
C PHE A 102 26.04 1.27 -3.94
N PRO A 103 27.24 1.69 -4.39
CA PRO A 103 27.59 1.67 -5.80
C PRO A 103 27.52 0.25 -6.37
N GLY A 104 26.91 0.12 -7.55
CA GLY A 104 26.75 -1.16 -8.21
C GLY A 104 26.29 -1.01 -9.65
N THR A 105 26.38 -2.11 -10.40
CA THR A 105 25.93 -2.19 -11.79
C THR A 105 24.59 -2.92 -11.84
N ARG A 106 23.60 -2.31 -12.50
CA ARG A 106 22.31 -2.97 -12.76
C ARG A 106 22.47 -4.02 -13.85
N ILE A 107 22.05 -5.25 -13.58
CA ILE A 107 22.09 -6.39 -14.49
C ILE A 107 20.73 -7.12 -14.48
N GLY A 108 20.51 -7.98 -15.48
CA GLY A 108 19.32 -8.85 -15.50
C GLY A 108 17.99 -8.10 -15.52
N GLN A 109 17.95 -6.93 -16.17
CA GLN A 109 16.74 -6.12 -16.26
C GLN A 109 15.65 -6.87 -17.01
N GLU A 110 14.45 -6.92 -16.43
CA GLU A 110 13.30 -7.60 -17.01
C GLU A 110 12.05 -6.77 -16.80
N ALA A 111 11.14 -6.77 -17.77
CA ALA A 111 9.84 -6.15 -17.67
C ALA A 111 8.74 -7.20 -17.87
N THR A 112 7.71 -7.17 -17.02
CA THR A 112 6.60 -8.13 -17.05
C THR A 112 5.29 -7.38 -17.10
N ALA A 113 4.38 -7.74 -18.00
CA ALA A 113 3.03 -7.21 -17.99
C ALA A 113 2.24 -7.81 -16.81
N LEU A 114 1.47 -6.99 -16.10
CA LEU A 114 0.61 -7.42 -15.00
C LEU A 114 -0.85 -7.13 -15.32
N THR A 115 -1.74 -7.97 -14.80
CA THR A 115 -3.19 -7.78 -14.91
C THR A 115 -3.83 -8.15 -13.57
N ALA A 116 -4.26 -7.15 -12.81
CA ALA A 116 -4.91 -7.32 -11.51
C ALA A 116 -6.44 -7.19 -11.67
N GLY A 117 -7.11 -8.32 -11.91
CA GLY A 117 -8.53 -8.31 -12.30
C GLY A 117 -8.71 -7.57 -13.63
N ASN A 118 -9.46 -6.46 -13.63
CA ASN A 118 -9.67 -5.63 -14.83
C ASN A 118 -8.67 -4.47 -14.96
N MET A 119 -7.68 -4.39 -14.06
CA MET A 119 -6.72 -3.28 -14.02
C MET A 119 -5.42 -3.67 -14.71
N PRO A 120 -4.92 -2.86 -15.65
CA PRO A 120 -3.62 -3.09 -16.25
C PRO A 120 -2.51 -2.81 -15.24
N GLY A 121 -1.34 -3.36 -15.49
CA GLY A 121 -0.15 -3.12 -14.69
C GLY A 121 1.11 -3.53 -15.41
N ALA A 122 2.24 -3.20 -14.81
CA ALA A 122 3.54 -3.61 -15.29
C ALA A 122 4.49 -3.79 -14.10
N ALA A 123 5.46 -4.66 -14.27
CA ALA A 123 6.55 -4.85 -13.35
C ALA A 123 7.89 -4.64 -14.03
N SER A 124 8.85 -4.18 -13.23
CA SER A 124 10.25 -4.06 -13.60
C SER A 124 11.08 -4.78 -12.56
N PHE A 125 11.99 -5.61 -13.02
CA PHE A 125 12.96 -6.31 -12.19
C PHE A 125 14.36 -5.93 -12.63
N TYR A 126 15.28 -5.84 -11.68
CA TYR A 126 16.71 -5.86 -11.96
C TYR A 126 17.50 -6.32 -10.75
N GLU A 127 18.71 -6.79 -11.00
CA GLU A 127 19.69 -7.09 -9.97
C GLU A 127 20.76 -6.01 -9.94
N VAL A 128 21.33 -5.78 -8.78
CA VAL A 128 22.45 -4.87 -8.56
C VAL A 128 23.64 -5.70 -8.12
N LYS A 129 24.64 -5.78 -9.00
CA LYS A 129 25.95 -6.31 -8.64
C LYS A 129 26.73 -5.18 -7.97
N PHE A 130 26.92 -5.28 -6.67
CA PHE A 130 27.71 -4.28 -5.93
C PHE A 130 29.18 -4.35 -6.36
N THR A 131 29.86 -3.20 -6.31
CA THR A 131 31.32 -3.15 -6.52
C THR A 131 32.08 -3.82 -5.37
N ASP A 132 31.49 -3.86 -4.18
CA ASP A 132 31.99 -4.63 -3.05
C ASP A 132 31.67 -6.12 -3.23
N THR A 133 32.69 -6.94 -3.41
CA THR A 133 32.55 -8.40 -3.61
C THR A 133 32.20 -9.18 -2.35
N GLY A 134 32.24 -8.54 -1.18
CA GLY A 134 31.81 -9.12 0.09
C GLY A 134 30.29 -9.03 0.31
N LYS A 135 29.58 -8.25 -0.51
CA LYS A 135 28.12 -8.11 -0.45
C LYS A 135 27.44 -9.02 -1.48
N PRO A 136 26.37 -9.75 -1.09
CA PRO A 136 25.55 -10.47 -2.05
C PRO A 136 24.88 -9.48 -3.01
N ASN A 137 24.65 -9.87 -4.25
CA ASN A 137 23.97 -9.00 -5.21
C ASN A 137 22.57 -8.66 -4.67
N GLY A 138 22.19 -7.39 -4.78
CA GLY A 138 20.83 -6.96 -4.47
C GLY A 138 19.88 -7.33 -5.60
N GLN A 139 18.63 -7.60 -5.30
CA GLN A 139 17.58 -7.84 -6.28
C GLN A 139 16.39 -6.97 -5.94
N ILE A 140 15.80 -6.34 -6.96
CA ILE A 140 14.60 -5.53 -6.79
C ILE A 140 13.61 -5.85 -7.89
N TRP A 141 12.37 -6.06 -7.46
CA TRP A 141 11.21 -6.17 -8.34
C TRP A 141 10.21 -5.11 -7.90
N ALA A 142 9.72 -4.31 -8.84
CA ALA A 142 8.71 -3.31 -8.59
C ALA A 142 7.56 -3.47 -9.58
N GLY A 143 6.37 -3.73 -9.07
CA GLY A 143 5.11 -3.82 -9.81
C GLY A 143 4.22 -2.61 -9.52
N VAL A 144 3.57 -2.10 -10.56
CA VAL A 144 2.52 -1.09 -10.45
C VAL A 144 1.28 -1.63 -11.16
N VAL A 145 0.15 -1.64 -10.45
CA VAL A 145 -1.15 -2.09 -10.95
C VAL A 145 -2.19 -1.00 -10.72
N GLY A 146 -3.11 -0.85 -11.65
CA GLY A 146 -4.16 0.14 -11.56
C GLY A 146 -4.33 0.96 -12.82
N ASN A 147 -5.40 1.75 -12.84
CA ASN A 147 -5.73 2.59 -13.97
C ASN A 147 -4.84 3.84 -13.98
N PRO A 148 -4.19 4.14 -15.12
CA PRO A 148 -3.52 5.42 -15.29
C PRO A 148 -4.45 6.60 -15.04
N PRO A 149 -3.95 7.69 -14.44
CA PRO A 149 -4.67 8.95 -14.52
C PRO A 149 -4.84 9.29 -16.01
N PRO A 150 -6.08 9.59 -16.48
CA PRO A 150 -6.33 9.89 -17.88
C PRO A 150 -5.65 11.21 -18.31
N ASP A 151 -5.28 12.07 -17.36
CA ASP A 151 -4.45 13.25 -17.61
C ASP A 151 -3.46 13.49 -16.44
N ALA A 152 -2.16 13.33 -16.71
CA ALA A 152 -1.09 13.56 -15.75
C ALA A 152 -0.91 15.05 -15.37
N THR A 153 -1.53 15.98 -16.10
CA THR A 153 -1.44 17.43 -15.84
C THR A 153 -2.49 17.91 -14.82
N ILE A 154 -3.59 17.14 -14.65
CA ILE A 154 -4.69 17.53 -13.77
C ILE A 154 -4.42 17.02 -12.36
N ARG A 155 -3.73 17.88 -11.59
CA ARG A 155 -3.42 17.71 -10.17
C ARG A 155 -4.63 17.50 -9.27
N SER A 156 -5.87 17.56 -9.77
CA SER A 156 -7.13 17.36 -9.05
C SER A 156 -7.70 15.95 -9.21
N GLN A 157 -7.22 15.15 -10.17
CA GLN A 157 -7.53 13.73 -10.28
C GLN A 157 -6.66 12.90 -9.33
N ARG A 158 -6.54 13.38 -8.08
CA ARG A 158 -5.57 13.00 -7.02
C ARG A 158 -5.70 11.59 -6.46
N ASN A 159 -6.57 10.75 -7.03
CA ASN A 159 -6.79 9.41 -6.54
C ASN A 159 -6.65 8.40 -7.68
N PRO A 160 -5.49 8.36 -8.39
CA PRO A 160 -5.23 7.24 -9.28
C PRO A 160 -5.38 5.97 -8.43
N GLN A 161 -6.30 5.10 -8.80
CA GLN A 161 -6.50 3.79 -8.19
C GLN A 161 -5.33 2.89 -8.60
N ARG A 162 -4.13 3.30 -8.21
CA ARG A 162 -2.86 2.66 -8.49
C ARG A 162 -2.23 2.24 -7.19
N TRP A 163 -1.71 1.03 -7.20
CA TRP A 163 -0.99 0.44 -6.10
C TRP A 163 0.34 -0.04 -6.61
N PHE A 164 1.31 -0.04 -5.71
CA PHE A 164 2.62 -0.55 -5.99
C PHE A 164 2.95 -1.71 -5.08
N VAL A 165 3.85 -2.55 -5.57
CA VAL A 165 4.47 -3.65 -4.83
C VAL A 165 5.95 -3.59 -5.15
N VAL A 166 6.80 -3.50 -4.14
CA VAL A 166 8.26 -3.51 -4.26
C VAL A 166 8.76 -4.68 -3.44
N TRP A 167 9.36 -5.66 -4.10
CA TRP A 167 9.98 -6.81 -3.48
C TRP A 167 11.49 -6.66 -3.56
N LEU A 168 12.12 -6.64 -2.39
CA LEU A 168 13.56 -6.58 -2.23
C LEU A 168 14.09 -7.97 -1.87
N GLY A 169 15.20 -8.34 -2.46
CA GLY A 169 15.90 -9.58 -2.17
C GLY A 169 17.40 -9.42 -2.33
N SER A 170 18.12 -10.52 -2.12
CA SER A 170 19.56 -10.62 -2.33
C SER A 170 19.89 -11.98 -2.95
N SER A 171 21.15 -12.21 -3.35
CA SER A 171 21.58 -13.55 -3.81
C SER A 171 21.30 -14.67 -2.80
N ASN A 172 21.29 -14.35 -1.50
CA ASN A 172 20.99 -15.33 -0.44
C ASN A 172 19.48 -15.59 -0.31
N HIS A 173 18.67 -14.56 -0.58
CA HIS A 173 17.21 -14.60 -0.51
C HIS A 173 16.65 -13.96 -1.78
N PRO A 174 16.67 -14.68 -2.92
CA PRO A 174 16.30 -14.10 -4.19
C PRO A 174 14.82 -13.74 -4.23
N VAL A 175 14.49 -12.76 -5.07
CA VAL A 175 13.10 -12.37 -5.32
C VAL A 175 12.39 -13.51 -6.05
N ASP A 176 11.29 -13.99 -5.48
CA ASP A 176 10.39 -14.90 -6.18
C ASP A 176 9.49 -14.10 -7.12
N LYS A 177 9.90 -14.02 -8.40
CA LYS A 177 9.18 -13.27 -9.43
C LYS A 177 7.74 -13.77 -9.60
N ALA A 178 7.51 -15.08 -9.50
CA ALA A 178 6.17 -15.65 -9.69
C ALA A 178 5.26 -15.27 -8.51
N ALA A 179 5.76 -15.35 -7.28
CA ALA A 179 5.04 -14.90 -6.10
C ALA A 179 4.81 -13.36 -6.12
N ALA A 180 5.78 -12.58 -6.60
CA ALA A 180 5.67 -11.14 -6.74
C ALA A 180 4.58 -10.73 -7.75
N VAL A 181 4.55 -11.41 -8.91
CA VAL A 181 3.48 -11.25 -9.92
C VAL A 181 2.13 -11.62 -9.31
N THR A 182 2.04 -12.77 -8.65
CA THR A 182 0.81 -13.24 -8.00
C THR A 182 0.30 -12.24 -6.96
N LEU A 183 1.20 -11.72 -6.11
CA LEU A 183 0.89 -10.70 -5.11
C LEU A 183 0.34 -9.43 -5.77
N ALA A 184 1.02 -8.89 -6.78
CA ALA A 184 0.57 -7.67 -7.44
C ALA A 184 -0.76 -7.87 -8.19
N GLN A 185 -0.97 -9.03 -8.82
CA GLN A 185 -2.23 -9.37 -9.48
C GLN A 185 -3.38 -9.64 -8.49
N SER A 186 -3.07 -9.97 -7.23
CA SER A 186 -4.07 -10.18 -6.18
C SER A 186 -4.68 -8.87 -5.64
N ILE A 187 -4.06 -7.73 -5.95
CA ILE A 187 -4.49 -6.42 -5.46
C ILE A 187 -5.86 -6.10 -6.02
N ARG A 188 -6.77 -5.72 -5.12
CA ARG A 188 -8.12 -5.26 -5.46
C ARG A 188 -8.42 -3.95 -4.72
N PRO A 189 -9.17 -3.02 -5.35
CA PRO A 189 -9.71 -1.88 -4.64
C PRO A 189 -10.54 -2.36 -3.45
N TRP A 190 -10.36 -1.72 -2.30
CA TRP A 190 -11.10 -2.02 -1.08
C TRP A 190 -11.68 -0.72 -0.52
N THR A 191 -12.95 -0.77 -0.16
CA THR A 191 -13.61 0.33 0.55
C THR A 191 -14.08 -0.23 1.89
N PRO A 192 -13.60 0.30 3.03
CA PRO A 192 -14.03 -0.18 4.33
C PRO A 192 -15.55 -0.02 4.45
N PRO A 193 -16.26 -1.00 5.03
CA PRO A 193 -17.68 -0.87 5.28
C PRO A 193 -17.94 0.33 6.22
N PRO A 194 -19.08 1.02 6.09
CA PRO A 194 -19.41 2.12 6.99
C PRO A 194 -19.43 1.62 8.43
N PRO A 195 -18.91 2.41 9.40
CA PRO A 195 -18.94 2.01 10.79
C PRO A 195 -20.39 1.76 11.23
N PRO A 196 -20.63 0.79 12.13
CA PRO A 196 -21.96 0.58 12.67
C PRO A 196 -22.48 1.89 13.29
N PRO A 197 -23.80 2.16 13.23
CA PRO A 197 -24.38 3.31 13.88
C PRO A 197 -23.93 3.35 15.34
N VAL A 198 -23.37 4.49 15.77
CA VAL A 198 -23.13 4.70 17.20
C VAL A 198 -24.48 4.68 17.90
N ASP A 199 -24.67 3.73 18.82
CA ASP A 199 -25.88 3.71 19.62
C ASP A 199 -25.88 4.97 20.50
N PRO A 200 -26.89 5.86 20.40
CA PRO A 200 -26.92 7.09 21.19
C PRO A 200 -26.99 6.86 22.70
N ASN A 201 -27.28 5.63 23.15
CA ASN A 201 -27.38 5.22 24.54
C ASN A 201 -26.20 4.33 24.99
N ALA A 202 -25.21 4.06 24.12
CA ALA A 202 -24.02 3.34 24.54
C ALA A 202 -23.25 4.17 25.59
N PRO A 203 -22.82 3.56 26.71
CA PRO A 203 -21.93 4.22 27.65
C PRO A 203 -20.69 4.73 26.92
N ALA A 204 -20.31 5.98 27.15
CA ALA A 204 -19.09 6.53 26.59
C ALA A 204 -17.90 5.60 26.92
N LYS A 205 -17.18 5.15 25.89
CA LYS A 205 -15.91 4.43 26.11
C LYS A 205 -14.99 5.33 26.95
N PRO A 206 -14.33 4.81 27.99
CA PRO A 206 -13.32 5.56 28.73
C PRO A 206 -12.30 6.16 27.76
N ALA A 207 -11.98 7.45 27.92
CA ALA A 207 -11.01 8.13 27.09
C ALA A 207 -9.65 7.42 27.20
N ASP A 208 -9.08 7.04 26.05
CA ASP A 208 -7.74 6.50 25.98
C ASP A 208 -6.73 7.65 26.14
N PRO A 209 -5.85 7.64 27.18
CA PRO A 209 -4.92 8.75 27.41
C PRO A 209 -3.87 8.92 26.29
N ALA A 210 -3.69 7.93 25.40
CA ALA A 210 -2.67 7.95 24.36
C ALA A 210 -3.11 8.61 23.05
N HIS A 211 -4.40 8.92 22.89
CA HIS A 211 -4.93 9.51 21.66
C HIS A 211 -5.89 10.68 21.95
N PRO A 212 -5.44 11.94 21.88
CA PRO A 212 -6.36 13.07 21.91
C PRO A 212 -7.27 13.01 20.69
N MET A 213 -8.56 12.88 20.94
CA MET A 213 -9.63 12.80 19.94
C MET A 213 -9.74 14.16 19.23
N VAL A 214 -9.03 14.33 18.12
CA VAL A 214 -9.16 15.49 17.23
C VAL A 214 -10.50 15.36 16.51
N GLY A 215 -11.47 16.22 16.86
CA GLY A 215 -12.72 16.31 16.10
C GLY A 215 -14.00 16.65 16.87
N VAL A 216 -13.95 17.15 18.10
CA VAL A 216 -15.15 17.75 18.70
C VAL A 216 -15.21 19.22 18.29
N PRO A 217 -16.21 19.68 17.51
CA PRO A 217 -16.44 21.10 17.36
C PRO A 217 -16.90 21.61 18.72
N VAL A 218 -16.09 22.49 19.33
CA VAL A 218 -16.52 23.25 20.50
C VAL A 218 -17.72 24.11 20.08
N PRO A 219 -18.92 23.93 20.64
CA PRO A 219 -19.95 24.94 20.48
C PRO A 219 -19.44 26.19 21.19
N VAL A 220 -19.23 27.27 20.43
CA VAL A 220 -18.97 28.60 20.98
C VAL A 220 -20.26 29.07 21.66
N THR A 221 -20.48 28.63 22.89
CA THR A 221 -21.39 29.29 23.81
C THR A 221 -20.52 30.05 24.79
N ASN A 222 -20.35 31.34 24.51
CA ASN A 222 -20.08 32.37 25.50
C ASN A 222 -20.38 33.71 24.81
N ALA A 223 -21.64 34.12 24.85
CA ALA A 223 -21.95 35.54 24.82
C ALA A 223 -21.43 36.13 26.15
N PRO A 224 -20.52 37.12 26.13
CA PRO A 224 -20.16 37.83 27.36
C PRO A 224 -21.32 38.75 27.76
N PRO A 225 -21.77 38.72 29.02
CA PRO A 225 -22.70 39.72 29.54
C PRO A 225 -22.05 41.10 29.60
N GLU A 226 -22.85 42.10 29.28
CA GLU A 226 -22.67 43.56 29.38
C GLU A 226 -21.42 44.06 30.14
N MET A 227 -20.57 44.82 29.44
CA MET A 227 -19.81 45.92 30.05
C MET A 227 -20.19 47.22 29.35
N ASN A 228 -21.10 47.94 29.98
CA ASN A 228 -21.37 49.36 29.74
C ASN A 228 -20.17 50.20 30.22
N PRO A 229 -19.74 51.23 29.47
CA PRO A 229 -19.11 52.39 30.10
C PRO A 229 -19.87 53.69 29.75
N GLY A 230 -20.31 54.38 30.80
CA GLY A 230 -20.52 55.82 30.96
C GLY A 230 -20.84 56.70 29.75
N GLY A 231 -22.04 57.28 29.80
CA GLY A 231 -22.49 58.48 29.09
C GLY A 231 -23.86 58.88 29.58
#